data_AF-A0A3D0Q6K6-F1
#
_entry.id   AF-A0A3D0Q6K6-F1
#
_cell.length_a   1.000
_cell.length_b   1.000
_cell.length_c   1.000
_cell.angle_alpha   90.00
_cell.angle_beta   90.00
_cell.angle_gamma   90.00
#
_symmetry.space_group_name_H-M   'P 1'
#
loop_
_entity.id
_entity.type
_entity.pdbx_description
1 polymer ?
#
loop_
_entity_poly.entity_id
_entity_poly.type
_entity_poly.pdbx_seq_one_letter_code
_entity_poly.pdbx_strand_id
1 'polypeptide(L)'
;MSTDTQFAIGQRWLSNTETELGLGAIIRVDFRSIEVLYPATEESRIYTKADAPLTRLTFTEGEMVKSQEGWSLCVESITEQQGVLIYYGEREDTKQATTL
;
A
#
# COMPACT_ATOMS: atom_id res chain seq x y z
N MET A 1 -15.08 19.77 -3.41
CA MET A 1 -14.25 19.32 -4.56
C MET A 1 -13.52 18.08 -4.08
N SER A 2 -14.17 16.93 -4.16
CA SER A 2 -13.56 15.66 -3.77
C SER A 2 -12.69 15.23 -4.94
N THR A 3 -11.44 15.69 -4.96
CA THR A 3 -10.46 15.21 -5.93
C THR A 3 -10.15 13.78 -5.55
N ASP A 4 -10.96 12.85 -6.04
CA ASP A 4 -10.77 11.41 -5.87
C ASP A 4 -9.45 11.04 -6.53
N THR A 5 -8.38 11.13 -5.75
CA THR A 5 -7.03 10.91 -6.21
C THR A 5 -6.80 9.41 -6.07
N GLN A 6 -7.33 8.65 -7.02
CA GLN A 6 -7.31 7.18 -7.06
C GLN A 6 -5.93 6.59 -6.72
N PHE A 7 -4.86 7.33 -7.02
CA PHE A 7 -3.47 6.96 -6.77
C PHE A 7 -2.72 8.06 -6.02
N ALA A 8 -2.08 7.69 -4.91
CA ALA A 8 -1.22 8.58 -4.14
C ALA A 8 0.14 7.91 -3.88
N ILE A 9 1.19 8.73 -3.81
CA ILE A 9 2.55 8.26 -3.49
C ILE A 9 2.53 7.62 -2.09
N GLY A 10 3.14 6.46 -1.95
CA GLY A 10 3.16 5.67 -0.72
C GLY A 10 2.06 4.61 -0.61
N GLN A 11 1.03 4.64 -1.48
CA GLN A 11 0.02 3.58 -1.50
C GLN A 11 0.61 2.23 -1.95
N ARG A 12 0.05 1.14 -1.40
CA ARG A 12 0.43 -0.24 -1.69
C ARG A 12 -0.53 -0.89 -2.69
N TRP A 13 0.03 -1.48 -3.76
CA TRP A 13 -0.73 -2.06 -4.86
C TRP A 13 -0.10 -3.38 -5.31
N LEU A 14 -0.94 -4.34 -5.70
CA LEU A 14 -0.52 -5.62 -6.26
C LEU A 14 -0.70 -5.60 -7.77
N SER A 15 0.25 -6.15 -8.53
CA SER A 15 0.08 -6.40 -9.97
C SER A 15 -0.78 -7.63 -10.20
N ASN A 16 -1.86 -7.49 -10.97
CA ASN A 16 -2.72 -8.60 -11.32
C ASN A 16 -2.16 -9.41 -12.50
N THR A 17 -1.31 -8.80 -13.33
CA THR A 17 -0.70 -9.45 -14.51
C THR A 17 0.66 -10.06 -14.19
N GLU A 18 1.41 -9.48 -13.25
CA GLU A 18 2.77 -9.88 -12.90
C GLU A 18 2.84 -10.23 -11.40
N THR A 19 2.21 -11.33 -11.00
CA THR A 19 2.14 -11.74 -9.58
C THR A 19 3.51 -12.01 -8.96
N GLU A 20 4.52 -12.29 -9.79
CA GLU A 20 5.91 -12.49 -9.36
C GLU A 20 6.57 -11.22 -8.80
N LEU A 21 6.09 -10.03 -9.19
CA LEU A 21 6.57 -8.75 -8.66
C LEU A 21 6.09 -8.51 -7.22
N GLY A 22 4.99 -9.15 -6.81
CA GLY A 22 4.43 -9.03 -5.48
C GLY A 22 3.88 -7.63 -5.17
N LEU A 23 4.16 -7.14 -3.96
CA LEU A 23 3.62 -5.87 -3.45
C LEU A 23 4.43 -4.68 -3.91
N GLY A 24 3.80 -3.81 -4.69
CA GLY A 24 4.35 -2.55 -5.16
C GLY A 24 3.98 -1.35 -4.28
N ALA A 25 4.79 -0.30 -4.36
CA ALA A 25 4.56 1.00 -3.78
C ALA A 25 4.52 2.07 -4.87
N ILE A 26 3.53 2.96 -4.85
CA ILE A 26 3.53 4.10 -5.77
C ILE A 26 4.63 5.06 -5.35
N ILE A 27 5.61 5.27 -6.23
CA ILE A 27 6.72 6.22 -6.01
C ILE A 27 6.52 7.51 -6.80
N ARG A 28 5.68 7.49 -7.84
CA ARG A 28 5.39 8.66 -8.67
C ARG A 28 3.96 8.63 -9.21
N VAL A 29 3.34 9.81 -9.28
CA VAL A 29 2.01 10.01 -9.85
C VAL A 29 2.07 11.20 -10.80
N ASP A 30 1.89 10.95 -12.11
CA ASP A 30 1.79 11.97 -13.14
C ASP A 30 0.34 12.16 -13.58
N PHE A 31 0.09 12.95 -14.63
CA PHE A 31 -1.28 13.23 -15.10
C PHE A 31 -2.02 11.98 -15.60
N ARG A 32 -1.36 11.14 -16.42
CA ARG A 32 -1.95 9.93 -17.03
C ARG A 32 -1.33 8.61 -16.58
N SER A 33 -0.23 8.66 -15.86
CA SER A 33 0.55 7.48 -15.47
C SER A 33 0.90 7.51 -13.99
N ILE A 34 1.25 6.33 -13.49
CA ILE A 34 1.84 6.11 -12.17
C ILE A 34 3.07 5.23 -12.33
N GLU A 35 4.03 5.41 -11.43
CA GLU A 35 5.18 4.53 -11.31
C GLU A 35 5.09 3.76 -10.01
N VAL A 36 5.18 2.44 -10.11
CA VAL A 36 5.11 1.49 -9.00
C VAL A 36 6.48 0.84 -8.87
N LEU A 37 7.09 0.97 -7.70
CA LEU A 37 8.30 0.26 -7.31
C LEU A 37 7.92 -1.04 -6.61
N TYR A 38 8.49 -2.16 -7.02
CA TYR A 38 8.31 -3.47 -6.41
C TYR A 38 9.56 -3.82 -5.61
N PRO A 39 9.57 -3.64 -4.26
CA PRO A 39 10.78 -3.82 -3.45
C PRO A 39 11.25 -5.28 -3.41
N ALA A 40 10.37 -6.24 -3.72
CA ALA A 40 10.71 -7.66 -3.74
C ALA A 40 11.65 -8.02 -4.90
N THR A 41 11.54 -7.33 -6.04
CA THR A 41 12.37 -7.56 -7.23
C THR A 41 13.29 -6.38 -7.57
N GLU A 42 13.19 -5.28 -6.82
CA GLU A 42 13.89 -4.01 -7.06
C GLU A 42 13.59 -3.38 -8.43
N GLU A 43 12.46 -3.75 -9.04
CA GLU A 43 12.03 -3.21 -10.33
C GLU A 43 10.97 -2.11 -10.19
N SER A 44 10.94 -1.17 -11.13
CA SER A 44 9.80 -0.28 -11.30
C SER A 44 9.02 -0.58 -12.58
N ARG A 45 7.71 -0.34 -12.54
CA ARG A 45 6.81 -0.41 -13.69
C ARG A 45 5.99 0.87 -13.77
N ILE A 46 5.77 1.32 -15.00
CA ILE A 46 4.92 2.49 -15.28
C ILE A 46 3.61 1.97 -15.85
N TYR A 47 2.49 2.35 -15.23
CA TYR A 47 1.15 2.00 -15.68
C TYR A 47 0.36 3.25 -16.02
N THR A 48 -0.52 3.16 -17.03
CA THR A 48 -1.52 4.18 -17.32
C THR A 48 -2.66 4.10 -16.31
N LYS A 49 -3.04 5.23 -15.70
CA LYS A 49 -4.09 5.27 -14.67
C LYS A 49 -5.43 4.68 -15.11
N ALA A 50 -5.75 4.79 -16.40
CA ALA A 50 -7.03 4.33 -16.95
C ALA A 50 -7.16 2.80 -16.99
N ASP A 51 -6.05 2.09 -17.18
CA ASP A 51 -6.04 0.65 -17.48
C ASP A 51 -5.01 -0.11 -16.63
N ALA A 52 -4.58 0.47 -15.51
CA ALA A 52 -3.60 -0.16 -14.63
C ALA A 52 -4.20 -1.45 -14.04
N PRO A 53 -3.65 -2.65 -14.35
CA PRO A 53 -4.16 -3.91 -13.84
C PRO A 53 -3.66 -4.14 -12.42
N LEU A 54 -3.98 -3.20 -11.53
CA LEU A 54 -3.49 -3.16 -10.15
C LEU A 54 -4.65 -3.29 -9.18
N THR A 55 -4.44 -4.04 -8.10
CA THR A 55 -5.37 -4.14 -6.98
C THR A 55 -4.81 -3.39 -5.78
N ARG A 56 -5.57 -2.43 -5.23
CA ARG A 56 -5.15 -1.70 -4.04
C ARG A 56 -5.17 -2.66 -2.85
N LEU A 57 -4.04 -2.77 -2.15
CA LEU A 57 -4.00 -3.55 -0.91
C LEU A 57 -4.42 -2.63 0.24
N THR A 58 -5.55 -2.94 0.86
CA THR A 58 -6.07 -2.24 2.03
C THR A 58 -6.45 -3.26 3.09
N PHE A 59 -6.13 -2.94 4.34
CA PHE A 59 -6.53 -3.77 5.49
C PHE A 59 -7.74 -3.17 6.17
N THR A 60 -8.36 -3.96 7.04
CA THR A 60 -9.52 -3.56 7.84
C THR A 60 -9.23 -3.65 9.33
N GLU A 61 -10.00 -2.92 10.14
CA GLU A 61 -9.92 -3.01 11.60
C GLU A 61 -10.22 -4.45 12.06
N GLY A 62 -9.40 -4.95 12.98
CA GLY A 62 -9.40 -6.34 13.45
C GLY A 62 -8.55 -7.30 12.62
N GLU A 63 -7.94 -6.84 11.53
CA GLU A 63 -7.08 -7.67 10.68
C GLU A 63 -5.64 -7.73 11.20
N MET A 64 -5.01 -8.90 11.07
CA MET A 64 -3.61 -9.11 11.43
C MET A 64 -2.72 -8.91 10.19
N VAL A 65 -1.90 -7.88 10.22
CA VAL A 65 -1.03 -7.49 9.11
C VAL A 65 0.41 -7.84 9.42
N LYS A 66 1.09 -8.52 8.50
CA LYS A 66 2.52 -8.83 8.64
C LYS A 66 3.39 -7.74 8.03
N SER A 67 4.28 -7.17 8.82
CA SER A 67 5.32 -6.24 8.37
C SER A 67 6.43 -6.97 7.60
N GLN A 68 7.11 -6.22 6.72
CA GLN A 68 8.30 -6.70 6.00
C GLN A 68 9.44 -7.10 6.94
N GLU A 69 9.50 -6.51 8.13
CA GLU A 69 10.50 -6.84 9.16
C GLU A 69 10.13 -8.11 9.96
N GLY A 70 9.03 -8.79 9.61
CA GLY A 70 8.68 -10.11 10.15
C GLY A 70 7.76 -10.10 11.38
N TRP A 71 7.46 -8.93 11.95
CA TRP A 71 6.49 -8.77 13.03
C TRP A 71 5.06 -8.56 12.50
N SER A 72 4.07 -8.75 13.37
CA SER A 72 2.64 -8.58 13.02
C SER A 72 2.01 -7.42 13.79
N LEU A 73 1.10 -6.70 13.13
CA LEU A 73 0.27 -5.62 13.69
C LEU A 73 -1.19 -6.08 13.72
N CYS A 74 -1.86 -5.96 14.87
CA CYS A 74 -3.32 -6.00 14.88
C CYS A 74 -3.85 -4.61 14.56
N VAL A 75 -4.57 -4.44 13.46
CA VAL A 75 -5.11 -3.13 13.06
C VAL A 75 -6.28 -2.77 13.99
N GLU A 76 -6.13 -1.72 14.78
CA GLU A 76 -7.19 -1.24 15.68
C GLU A 76 -7.94 -0.03 15.11
N SER A 77 -7.24 0.80 14.35
CA SER A 77 -7.80 2.01 13.73
C SER A 77 -7.07 2.31 12.44
N ILE A 78 -7.79 2.90 11.49
CA ILE A 78 -7.25 3.30 10.18
C ILE A 78 -7.54 4.77 9.96
N THR A 79 -6.51 5.54 9.63
CA THR A 79 -6.66 6.95 9.25
C THR A 79 -6.15 7.16 7.84
N GLU A 80 -6.84 7.98 7.05
CA GLU A 80 -6.35 8.40 5.74
C GLU A 80 -5.67 9.76 5.83
N GLN A 81 -4.43 9.83 5.36
CA GLN A 81 -3.68 11.08 5.26
C GLN A 81 -3.09 11.20 3.84
N GLN A 82 -3.47 12.27 3.13
CA GLN A 82 -2.98 12.56 1.77
C GLN A 82 -3.18 11.39 0.77
N GLY A 83 -4.27 10.61 0.92
CA GLY A 83 -4.54 9.46 0.05
C GLY A 83 -3.86 8.16 0.48
N VAL A 84 -3.07 8.17 1.54
CA VAL A 84 -2.40 6.99 2.11
C VAL A 84 -3.13 6.57 3.38
N LEU A 85 -3.36 5.27 3.52
CA LEU A 85 -3.92 4.70 4.74
C LEU A 85 -2.80 4.43 5.73
N ILE A 86 -2.94 4.97 6.94
CA ILE A 86 -2.07 4.73 8.08
C ILE A 86 -2.82 3.81 9.03
N TYR A 87 -2.23 2.67 9.33
CA TYR A 87 -2.82 1.67 10.20
C TYR A 87 -2.24 1.82 11.60
N TYR A 88 -3.10 2.01 12.59
CA TYR A 88 -2.73 2.12 14.00
C TYR A 88 -3.13 0.83 14.70
N GLY A 89 -2.27 0.36 15.60
CA GLY A 89 -2.62 -0.75 16.47
C GLY A 89 -1.44 -1.29 17.25
N GLU A 90 -1.55 -2.49 17.79
CA GLU A 90 -0.53 -3.08 18.65
C GLU A 90 0.28 -4.16 17.94
N ARG A 91 1.61 -4.13 18.11
CA ARG A 91 2.45 -5.24 17.64
C ARG A 91 2.17 -6.49 18.45
N GLU A 92 2.12 -7.63 17.79
CA GLU A 92 1.85 -8.91 18.44
C GLU A 92 3.00 -9.35 19.36
N ASP A 93 4.24 -9.01 18.99
CA ASP A 93 5.47 -9.41 19.69
C ASP A 93 5.72 -8.61 20.97
N THR A 94 5.58 -7.28 20.92
CA THR A 94 5.90 -6.38 22.02
C THR A 94 4.66 -5.83 22.74
N LYS A 95 3.46 -6.00 22.18
CA LYS A 95 2.22 -5.36 22.65
C LYS A 95 2.33 -3.84 22.76
N GLN A 96 3.19 -3.25 21.93
CA GLN A 96 3.35 -1.80 21.86
C GLN A 96 2.50 -1.24 20.73
N ALA A 97 1.84 -0.11 21.00
CA ALA A 97 1.18 0.68 19.99
C ALA A 97 2.21 1.15 18.94
N THR A 98 1.95 0.85 17.68
CA THR A 98 2.74 1.26 16.54
C THR A 98 1.84 1.61 15.36
N THR A 99 2.45 2.14 14.31
CA THR A 99 1.79 2.47 13.05
C THR A 99 2.46 1.77 11.89
N LEU A 100 1.68 1.45 10.85
CA LEU A 100 2.14 0.88 9.58
C LEU A 100 1.64 1.69 8.38
#